data_AF-A0A7Y5JR85-F1
#
_entry.id   AF-A0A7Y5JR85-F1
#
_cell.length_a   1.000
_cell.length_b   1.000
_cell.length_c   1.000
_cell.angle_alpha   90.00
_cell.angle_beta   90.00
_cell.angle_gamma   90.00
#
_symmetry.space_group_name_H-M   'P 1'
#
loop_
_entity.id
_entity.type
_entity.pdbx_description
1 polymer ?
#
loop_
_entity_poly.entity_id
_entity_poly.type
_entity_poly.pdbx_seq_one_letter_code
_entity_poly.pdbx_strand_id
1 'polypeptide(L)'
;MNSNISRSATVVLVVLAGALTGFALWNLVSVPYDNPTGTFGPLAKAHFSQRTNTLRYIVFLIAILSCMTLAAAVKLIREGFLAQGAHTPQSSHAPGLASKNRLYAVLACLVLALAAHYHYLESSPGGTGPTMDHYHHGLVAATVVAAEHGLEPYIDFYPTRGILVDVTKSTAAFALFGRSESSLIIMDSLLHVFAYCTIAFLFLVIFNTNYLAAALCASLLLCFTVAGYVLPSRFAERDAVYALLAALFFLLPRTKSTRSLGVVSFLLAFLPPFAYAVALDKGIISTAIYAIAFPVILALLLQNRLQRFTFLLSSFAGASAGILTVGWLINWHYSPFLSYVFRDILAYRGYVEGLQYLITTDNLRATLYRMYALLIQASVAAWIFYQLLQAETGSNRGFWDNLKEFIRDRFSDIMFALLALTAFLYALNHSDRAHIATGASWSTIFLLYVVVKYHLPRLKNYRLTRPFEIGLTAIAAFVGTAIYVTALMFGGGFTRAYPVGYSDDDLLTDEYRETLSYLKTVVNAENLFVSLTNEGSWYYLLDQPCPVVFSEIWLASSRKFQELTISQFETKPIEYVLYQNDAVWKDIGGVSVKERVPMIFQYVDQNFVPHKTIGSQQIWVHK
;
A
#
# COMPACT_ATOMS: atom_id res chain seq x y z
N MET A 1 20.19 -19.84 -32.22
CA MET A 1 20.29 -18.65 -31.35
C MET A 1 19.46 -17.49 -31.88
N ASN A 2 19.59 -17.16 -33.18
CA ASN A 2 18.79 -16.11 -33.84
C ASN A 2 17.26 -16.29 -33.71
N SER A 3 16.77 -17.54 -33.69
CA SER A 3 15.34 -17.82 -33.57
C SER A 3 14.74 -17.54 -32.19
N ASN A 4 15.51 -17.49 -31.09
CA ASN A 4 14.93 -17.17 -29.77
C ASN A 4 14.91 -15.65 -29.53
N ILE A 5 15.93 -14.94 -30.03
CA ILE A 5 16.03 -13.48 -29.92
C ILE A 5 14.91 -12.82 -30.73
N SER A 6 14.66 -13.28 -31.96
CA SER A 6 13.58 -12.74 -32.80
C SER A 6 12.20 -12.89 -32.16
N ARG A 7 11.95 -13.99 -31.43
CA ARG A 7 10.64 -14.28 -30.80
C ARG A 7 10.38 -13.42 -29.56
N SER A 8 11.38 -13.30 -28.68
CA SER A 8 11.28 -12.39 -27.55
C SER A 8 11.10 -10.94 -28.00
N ALA A 9 11.74 -10.55 -29.10
CA ALA A 9 11.50 -9.26 -29.73
C ALA A 9 10.05 -9.13 -30.24
N THR A 10 9.48 -10.15 -30.88
CA THR A 10 8.07 -10.13 -31.31
C THR A 10 7.11 -9.93 -30.13
N VAL A 11 7.28 -10.67 -29.03
CA VAL A 11 6.41 -10.51 -27.84
C VAL A 11 6.51 -9.09 -27.28
N VAL A 12 7.74 -8.56 -27.15
CA VAL A 12 7.97 -7.19 -26.67
C VAL A 12 7.32 -6.18 -27.61
N LEU A 13 7.47 -6.33 -28.92
CA LEU A 13 6.86 -5.43 -29.91
C LEU A 13 5.32 -5.45 -29.84
N VAL A 14 4.71 -6.61 -29.65
CA VAL A 14 3.24 -6.74 -29.50
C VAL A 14 2.77 -6.05 -28.21
N VAL A 15 3.48 -6.24 -27.09
CA VAL A 15 3.17 -5.57 -25.83
C VAL A 15 3.35 -4.05 -25.95
N LEU A 16 4.42 -3.59 -26.59
CA LEU A 16 4.65 -2.16 -26.85
C LEU A 16 3.58 -1.57 -27.76
N ALA A 17 3.16 -2.29 -28.81
CA ALA A 17 2.06 -1.85 -29.67
C ALA A 17 0.76 -1.69 -28.86
N GLY A 18 0.41 -2.67 -28.04
CA GLY A 18 -0.75 -2.59 -27.16
C GLY A 18 -0.66 -1.45 -26.13
N ALA A 19 0.52 -1.22 -25.56
CA ALA A 19 0.75 -0.10 -24.66
C ALA A 19 0.62 1.26 -25.36
N LEU A 20 1.17 1.41 -26.57
CA LEU A 20 1.00 2.62 -27.38
C LEU A 20 -0.46 2.87 -27.72
N THR A 21 -1.23 1.83 -28.09
CA THR A 21 -2.68 1.93 -28.27
C THR A 21 -3.37 2.37 -26.98
N GLY A 22 -3.02 1.75 -25.84
CA GLY A 22 -3.55 2.12 -24.54
C GLY A 22 -3.25 3.58 -24.16
N PHE A 23 -2.03 4.08 -24.43
CA PHE A 23 -1.67 5.47 -24.20
C PHE A 23 -2.42 6.43 -25.13
N ALA A 24 -2.60 6.06 -26.41
CA ALA A 24 -3.38 6.86 -27.35
C ALA A 24 -4.86 6.97 -26.93
N LEU A 25 -5.42 5.90 -26.36
CA LEU A 25 -6.80 5.89 -25.85
C LEU A 25 -6.95 6.55 -24.47
N TRP A 26 -5.86 6.73 -23.70
CA TRP A 26 -5.92 7.16 -22.30
C TRP A 26 -6.74 8.43 -22.09
N ASN A 27 -6.48 9.47 -22.89
CA ASN A 27 -7.17 10.76 -22.78
C ASN A 27 -8.59 10.74 -23.38
N LEU A 28 -8.94 9.72 -24.18
CA LEU A 28 -10.27 9.54 -24.77
C LEU A 28 -11.25 8.84 -23.84
N VAL A 29 -10.74 8.13 -22.82
CA VAL A 29 -11.58 7.45 -21.82
C VAL A 29 -11.87 8.41 -20.69
N SER A 30 -13.14 8.76 -20.51
CA SER A 30 -13.64 9.60 -19.41
C SER A 30 -14.97 9.10 -18.89
N VAL A 31 -15.14 9.13 -17.57
CA VAL A 31 -16.46 8.95 -16.94
C VAL A 31 -17.04 10.34 -16.67
N PRO A 32 -18.34 10.58 -16.93
CA PRO A 32 -18.99 11.83 -16.56
C PRO A 32 -18.72 12.19 -15.10
N TYR A 33 -18.44 13.48 -14.85
CA TYR A 33 -18.23 13.99 -13.51
C TYR A 33 -19.52 13.92 -12.70
N ASP A 34 -19.44 13.38 -11.49
CA ASP A 34 -20.55 13.28 -10.55
C ASP A 34 -20.03 13.39 -9.12
N ASN A 35 -20.44 14.41 -8.37
CA ASN A 35 -20.02 14.64 -6.99
C ASN A 35 -21.25 14.75 -6.07
N PRO A 36 -21.92 13.62 -5.79
CA PRO A 36 -23.16 13.60 -5.02
C PRO A 36 -22.93 13.99 -3.56
N THR A 37 -21.69 13.92 -3.08
CA THR A 37 -21.32 14.22 -1.69
C THR A 37 -21.00 15.69 -1.44
N GLY A 38 -20.95 16.52 -2.49
CA GLY A 38 -20.56 17.94 -2.38
C GLY A 38 -19.12 18.13 -1.87
N THR A 39 -18.25 17.15 -2.09
CA THR A 39 -16.89 17.14 -1.53
C THR A 39 -15.95 17.98 -2.37
N PHE A 40 -15.19 18.88 -1.75
CA PHE A 40 -14.19 19.70 -2.42
C PHE A 40 -12.78 19.11 -2.27
N GLY A 41 -12.05 19.05 -3.38
CA GLY A 41 -10.69 18.52 -3.46
C GLY A 41 -10.18 18.52 -4.91
N PRO A 42 -9.00 17.95 -5.20
CA PRO A 42 -8.31 18.20 -6.47
C PRO A 42 -9.08 17.66 -7.68
N LEU A 43 -9.70 16.48 -7.56
CA LEU A 43 -10.54 15.93 -8.63
C LEU A 43 -11.81 16.76 -8.85
N ALA A 44 -12.46 17.22 -7.77
CA ALA A 44 -13.66 18.04 -7.86
C ALA A 44 -13.37 19.39 -8.53
N LYS A 45 -12.26 20.04 -8.15
CA LYS A 45 -11.77 21.29 -8.77
C LYS A 45 -11.49 21.13 -10.26
N ALA A 46 -11.06 19.95 -10.68
CA ALA A 46 -10.81 19.64 -12.08
C ALA A 46 -12.02 19.07 -12.84
N HIS A 47 -13.21 18.99 -12.22
CA HIS A 47 -14.38 18.32 -12.78
C HIS A 47 -14.07 16.91 -13.30
N PHE A 48 -13.26 16.16 -12.56
CA PHE A 48 -12.77 14.85 -12.95
C PHE A 48 -13.41 13.75 -12.09
N SER A 49 -14.06 12.76 -12.72
CA SER A 49 -14.64 11.63 -11.98
C SER A 49 -13.57 10.73 -11.37
N GLN A 50 -13.71 10.39 -10.08
CA GLN A 50 -12.82 9.46 -9.37
C GLN A 50 -12.72 8.06 -10.02
N ARG A 51 -13.69 7.68 -10.86
CA ARG A 51 -13.70 6.39 -11.56
C ARG A 51 -12.89 6.40 -12.86
N THR A 52 -12.55 7.59 -13.37
CA THR A 52 -11.90 7.72 -14.69
C THR A 52 -10.51 7.11 -14.72
N ASN A 53 -9.67 7.30 -13.69
CA ASN A 53 -8.32 6.72 -13.66
C ASN A 53 -8.38 5.18 -13.68
N THR A 54 -9.29 4.59 -12.90
CA THR A 54 -9.52 3.13 -12.88
C THR A 54 -9.98 2.61 -14.23
N LEU A 55 -10.95 3.29 -14.88
CA LEU A 55 -11.44 2.87 -16.20
C LEU A 55 -10.34 2.98 -17.27
N ARG A 56 -9.57 4.08 -17.27
CA ARG A 56 -8.39 4.26 -18.15
C ARG A 56 -7.39 3.13 -17.99
N TYR A 57 -7.09 2.76 -16.76
CA TYR A 57 -6.20 1.65 -16.45
C TYR A 57 -6.72 0.31 -16.98
N ILE A 58 -8.01 0.02 -16.78
CA ILE A 58 -8.64 -1.20 -17.31
C ILE A 58 -8.56 -1.23 -18.85
N VAL A 59 -8.91 -0.14 -19.53
CA VAL A 59 -8.83 -0.04 -20.99
C VAL A 59 -7.39 -0.20 -21.48
N PHE A 60 -6.42 0.38 -20.78
CA PHE A 60 -5.00 0.22 -21.07
C PHE A 60 -4.56 -1.25 -21.01
N LEU A 61 -4.94 -1.98 -19.95
CA LEU A 61 -4.65 -3.42 -19.85
C LEU A 61 -5.36 -4.22 -20.96
N ILE A 62 -6.63 -3.93 -21.24
CA ILE A 62 -7.40 -4.60 -22.31
C ILE A 62 -6.77 -4.39 -23.69
N ALA A 63 -6.22 -3.20 -23.98
CA ALA A 63 -5.55 -2.92 -25.25
C ALA A 63 -4.36 -3.87 -25.46
N ILE A 64 -3.56 -4.11 -24.42
CA ILE A 64 -2.41 -5.03 -24.45
C ILE A 64 -2.87 -6.46 -24.70
N LEU A 65 -3.87 -6.93 -23.94
CA LEU A 65 -4.39 -8.30 -24.09
C LEU A 65 -5.03 -8.52 -25.47
N SER A 66 -5.71 -7.50 -26.01
CA SER A 66 -6.28 -7.53 -27.36
C SER A 66 -5.21 -7.65 -28.44
N CYS A 67 -4.13 -6.87 -28.36
CA CYS A 67 -3.01 -6.97 -29.29
C CYS A 67 -2.33 -8.35 -29.24
N MET A 68 -2.17 -8.92 -28.04
CA MET A 68 -1.63 -10.28 -27.88
C MET A 68 -2.55 -11.35 -28.46
N THR A 69 -3.87 -11.20 -28.27
CA THR A 69 -4.86 -12.11 -28.86
C THR A 69 -4.82 -12.05 -30.38
N LEU A 70 -4.76 -10.85 -30.95
CA LEU A 70 -4.63 -10.64 -32.39
C LEU A 70 -3.32 -11.25 -32.93
N ALA A 71 -2.20 -11.04 -32.25
CA ALA A 71 -0.91 -11.64 -32.60
C ALA A 71 -0.94 -13.17 -32.57
N ALA A 72 -1.66 -13.77 -31.62
CA ALA A 72 -1.85 -15.22 -31.55
C ALA A 72 -2.75 -15.76 -32.66
N ALA A 73 -3.72 -14.98 -33.14
CA ALA A 73 -4.63 -15.36 -34.21
C ALA A 73 -3.99 -15.27 -35.61
N VAL A 74 -3.09 -14.31 -35.85
CA VAL A 74 -2.45 -14.11 -37.15
C VAL A 74 -1.32 -15.12 -37.35
N LYS A 75 -1.51 -16.09 -38.27
CA LYS A 75 -0.58 -17.21 -38.53
C LYS A 75 0.90 -16.79 -38.66
N LEU A 76 1.19 -15.75 -39.45
CA LEU A 76 2.54 -15.20 -39.66
C LEU A 76 3.21 -14.74 -38.36
N ILE A 77 2.43 -14.19 -37.42
CA ILE A 77 2.92 -13.72 -36.13
C ILE A 77 2.94 -14.89 -35.14
N ARG A 78 1.94 -15.77 -35.18
CA ARG A 78 1.79 -16.96 -34.34
C ARG A 78 3.03 -17.87 -34.37
N GLU A 79 3.60 -18.12 -35.55
CA GLU A 79 4.80 -18.96 -35.68
C GLU A 79 6.05 -18.31 -35.04
N GLY A 80 6.12 -16.99 -34.94
CA GLY A 80 7.13 -16.28 -34.14
C GLY A 80 6.76 -16.13 -32.66
N PHE A 81 5.47 -16.00 -32.35
CA PHE A 81 4.97 -15.64 -31.02
C PHE A 81 4.80 -16.86 -30.09
N LEU A 82 4.38 -18.01 -30.62
CA LEU A 82 3.98 -19.20 -29.87
C LEU A 82 4.79 -20.47 -30.18
N ALA A 83 5.75 -20.45 -31.10
CA ALA A 83 6.51 -21.64 -31.50
C ALA A 83 7.55 -22.16 -30.48
N GLN A 84 7.40 -21.83 -29.19
CA GLN A 84 7.98 -22.66 -28.14
C GLN A 84 6.95 -23.74 -27.83
N GLY A 85 7.25 -25.00 -28.23
CA GLY A 85 6.57 -26.13 -27.61
C GLY A 85 6.63 -25.94 -26.10
N ALA A 86 5.51 -26.19 -25.41
CA ALA A 86 5.38 -26.04 -23.97
C ALA A 86 6.50 -26.82 -23.27
N HIS A 87 7.66 -26.19 -23.10
CA HIS A 87 8.65 -26.61 -22.16
C HIS A 87 8.04 -26.20 -20.83
N THR A 88 7.16 -27.07 -20.34
CA THR A 88 6.97 -27.27 -18.91
C THR A 88 8.40 -27.19 -18.36
N PRO A 89 8.74 -26.18 -17.54
CA PRO A 89 10.02 -26.21 -16.88
C PRO A 89 10.06 -27.60 -16.26
N GLN A 90 10.95 -28.47 -16.74
CA GLN A 90 11.16 -29.75 -16.11
C GLN A 90 11.27 -29.37 -14.65
N SER A 91 10.39 -29.93 -13.82
CA SER A 91 10.51 -29.87 -12.39
C SER A 91 11.81 -30.63 -12.08
N SER A 92 12.93 -29.99 -12.41
CA SER A 92 14.16 -30.11 -11.69
C SER A 92 13.72 -29.72 -10.30
N HIS A 93 13.32 -30.74 -9.54
CA HIS A 93 13.57 -30.79 -8.13
C HIS A 93 15.01 -30.33 -8.02
N ALA A 94 15.20 -29.02 -7.83
CA ALA A 94 16.50 -28.46 -7.59
C ALA A 94 17.04 -29.33 -6.45
N PRO A 95 18.14 -30.07 -6.66
CA PRO A 95 18.64 -30.99 -5.66
C PRO A 95 18.70 -30.20 -4.37
N GLY A 96 17.99 -30.68 -3.35
CA GLY A 96 17.84 -29.98 -2.08
C GLY A 96 19.23 -29.59 -1.61
N LEU A 97 19.59 -28.32 -1.81
CA LEU A 97 20.90 -27.83 -1.46
C LEU A 97 20.91 -27.85 0.05
N ALA A 98 21.68 -28.81 0.57
CA ALA A 98 21.81 -29.13 1.97
C ALA A 98 21.92 -27.87 2.85
N SER A 99 21.39 -28.00 4.07
CA SER A 99 21.31 -27.09 5.23
C SER A 99 22.41 -26.05 5.50
N LYS A 100 23.48 -25.97 4.71
CA LYS A 100 24.63 -25.05 4.89
C LYS A 100 24.41 -23.61 4.39
N ASN A 101 23.22 -23.26 3.89
CA ASN A 101 22.94 -21.90 3.35
C ASN A 101 22.04 -21.02 4.24
N ARG A 102 21.82 -21.38 5.51
CA ARG A 102 21.08 -20.53 6.48
C ARG A 102 21.67 -19.12 6.62
N LEU A 103 22.99 -18.98 6.44
CA LEU A 103 23.70 -17.69 6.42
C LEU A 103 23.17 -16.74 5.33
N TYR A 104 22.85 -17.25 4.13
CA TYR A 104 22.27 -16.43 3.06
C TYR A 104 20.84 -15.99 3.35
N ALA A 105 20.07 -16.79 4.10
CA ALA A 105 18.75 -16.40 4.58
C ALA A 105 18.84 -15.24 5.58
N VAL A 106 19.76 -15.37 6.54
CA VAL A 106 20.04 -14.35 7.56
C VAL A 106 20.56 -13.07 6.88
N LEU A 107 21.48 -13.19 5.92
CA LEU A 107 21.97 -12.06 5.13
C LEU A 107 20.86 -11.40 4.30
N ALA A 108 19.97 -12.17 3.66
CA ALA A 108 18.84 -11.60 2.91
C ALA A 108 17.86 -10.85 3.84
N CYS A 109 17.55 -11.41 5.01
CA CYS A 109 16.73 -10.75 6.02
C CYS A 109 17.41 -9.49 6.57
N LEU A 110 18.72 -9.52 6.83
CA LEU A 110 19.51 -8.36 7.25
C LEU A 110 19.52 -7.28 6.16
N VAL A 111 19.83 -7.62 4.91
CA VAL A 111 19.83 -6.67 3.78
C VAL A 111 18.46 -6.02 3.60
N LEU A 112 17.36 -6.78 3.74
CA LEU A 112 16.01 -6.23 3.67
C LEU A 112 15.64 -5.40 4.91
N ALA A 113 16.10 -5.76 6.10
CA ALA A 113 15.92 -4.95 7.31
C ALA A 113 16.68 -3.61 7.20
N LEU A 114 17.89 -3.61 6.63
CA LEU A 114 18.65 -2.40 6.34
C LEU A 114 17.97 -1.56 5.24
N ALA A 115 17.37 -2.21 4.23
CA ALA A 115 16.56 -1.56 3.20
C ALA A 115 15.34 -0.84 3.78
N ALA A 116 14.63 -1.50 4.70
CA ALA A 116 13.50 -0.95 5.43
C ALA A 116 13.90 0.31 6.19
N HIS A 117 15.05 0.24 6.86
CA HIS A 117 15.58 1.35 7.63
C HIS A 117 15.98 2.52 6.73
N TYR A 118 16.71 2.28 5.62
CA TYR A 118 17.03 3.33 4.64
C TYR A 118 15.78 4.05 4.13
N HIS A 119 14.76 3.27 3.78
CA HIS A 119 13.56 3.79 3.16
C HIS A 119 12.75 4.67 4.11
N TYR A 120 12.71 4.30 5.38
CA TYR A 120 12.12 5.14 6.43
C TYR A 120 12.83 6.51 6.51
N LEU A 121 14.17 6.50 6.47
CA LEU A 121 15.00 7.71 6.56
C LEU A 121 14.81 8.70 5.40
N GLU A 122 14.67 8.21 4.17
CA GLU A 122 14.45 9.08 3.00
C GLU A 122 13.05 9.68 2.98
N SER A 123 12.09 9.00 3.62
CA SER A 123 10.69 9.35 3.52
C SER A 123 10.14 10.27 4.61
N SER A 124 10.93 10.52 5.65
CA SER A 124 10.59 11.50 6.70
C SER A 124 10.78 12.92 6.13
N PRO A 125 9.70 13.69 5.93
CA PRO A 125 9.80 15.04 5.41
C PRO A 125 10.30 15.97 6.53
N GLY A 126 11.61 16.28 6.57
CA GLY A 126 12.09 17.32 7.47
C GLY A 126 13.59 17.34 7.75
N GLY A 127 14.23 18.47 7.44
CA GLY A 127 15.37 19.03 8.18
C GLY A 127 16.64 18.19 8.36
N THR A 128 17.56 18.70 9.19
CA THR A 128 18.82 18.05 9.62
C THR A 128 18.69 17.30 10.97
N GLY A 129 17.48 17.25 11.55
CA GLY A 129 17.20 16.61 12.85
C GLY A 129 15.75 16.12 12.97
N PRO A 130 15.40 15.40 14.05
CA PRO A 130 14.04 14.94 14.30
C PRO A 130 13.15 16.15 14.65
N THR A 131 12.09 16.37 13.89
CA THR A 131 11.03 17.34 14.18
C THR A 131 9.71 16.60 14.25
N MET A 132 8.79 17.04 15.11
CA MET A 132 7.47 16.44 15.20
C MET A 132 6.72 16.59 13.86
N ASP A 133 6.15 15.49 13.34
CA ASP A 133 5.25 15.55 12.18
C ASP A 133 3.83 15.75 12.70
N HIS A 134 3.47 17.02 12.84
CA HIS A 134 2.19 17.44 13.40
C HIS A 134 0.96 16.90 12.67
N TYR A 135 1.11 16.42 11.43
CA TYR A 135 0.07 15.83 10.61
C TYR A 135 0.11 14.29 10.63
N HIS A 136 1.17 13.64 10.11
CA HIS A 136 1.14 12.18 9.92
C HIS A 136 1.17 11.41 11.23
N HIS A 137 1.98 11.85 12.18
CA HIS A 137 2.01 11.29 13.53
C HIS A 137 0.88 11.87 14.36
N GLY A 138 0.55 13.16 14.19
CA GLY A 138 -0.62 13.80 14.79
C GLY A 138 -1.92 13.04 14.57
N LEU A 139 -2.12 12.48 13.37
CA LEU A 139 -3.27 11.64 13.05
C LEU A 139 -3.35 10.40 13.95
N VAL A 140 -2.23 9.73 14.18
CA VAL A 140 -2.15 8.54 15.05
C VAL A 140 -2.33 8.95 16.51
N ALA A 141 -1.61 10.01 16.91
CA ALA A 141 -1.55 10.52 18.27
C ALA A 141 -2.92 10.99 18.77
N ALA A 142 -3.68 11.71 17.94
CA ALA A 142 -5.04 12.13 18.27
C ALA A 142 -5.98 10.94 18.51
N THR A 143 -5.90 9.91 17.66
CA THR A 143 -6.80 8.75 17.76
C THR A 143 -6.50 7.87 18.97
N VAL A 144 -5.23 7.76 19.39
CA VAL A 144 -4.89 7.04 20.62
C VAL A 144 -5.34 7.82 21.86
N VAL A 145 -5.21 9.16 21.88
CA VAL A 145 -5.73 9.97 22.99
C VAL A 145 -7.25 9.84 23.11
N ALA A 146 -7.98 9.82 21.99
CA ALA A 146 -9.41 9.56 22.00
C ALA A 146 -9.74 8.20 22.64
N ALA A 147 -9.04 7.14 22.24
CA ALA A 147 -9.23 5.80 22.80
C ALA A 147 -8.85 5.71 24.30
N GLU A 148 -7.77 6.37 24.72
CA GLU A 148 -7.36 6.46 26.15
C GLU A 148 -8.42 7.15 27.02
N HIS A 149 -9.18 8.08 26.43
CA HIS A 149 -10.32 8.75 27.08
C HIS A 149 -11.64 7.96 26.98
N GLY A 150 -11.59 6.70 26.52
CA GLY A 150 -12.76 5.83 26.45
C GLY A 150 -13.72 6.14 25.30
N LEU A 151 -13.31 6.97 24.34
CA LEU A 151 -14.10 7.25 23.14
C LEU A 151 -14.12 6.03 22.20
N GLU A 152 -15.19 5.91 21.42
CA GLU A 152 -15.44 4.73 20.59
C GLU A 152 -15.11 4.98 19.10
N PRO A 153 -14.37 4.06 18.45
CA PRO A 153 -13.97 4.22 17.05
C PRO A 153 -15.18 4.12 16.10
N TYR A 154 -15.16 4.95 15.05
CA TYR A 154 -16.22 5.15 14.05
C TYR A 154 -17.52 5.78 14.58
N ILE A 155 -17.58 6.10 15.89
CA ILE A 155 -18.68 6.85 16.52
C ILE A 155 -18.16 8.22 16.95
N ASP A 156 -17.21 8.22 17.87
CA ASP A 156 -16.65 9.43 18.47
C ASP A 156 -15.42 9.93 17.74
N PHE A 157 -14.68 9.06 17.05
CA PHE A 157 -13.54 9.41 16.22
C PHE A 157 -13.36 8.46 15.03
N TYR A 158 -12.73 8.91 13.94
CA TYR A 158 -12.52 8.10 12.73
C TYR A 158 -11.04 7.78 12.48
N PRO A 159 -10.61 6.51 12.62
CA PRO A 159 -9.32 6.04 12.12
C PRO A 159 -9.26 6.12 10.58
N THR A 160 -8.20 6.69 10.02
CA THR A 160 -8.07 6.93 8.57
C THR A 160 -7.36 5.81 7.83
N ARG A 161 -6.35 5.22 8.47
CA ARG A 161 -5.59 4.09 7.93
C ARG A 161 -6.28 2.80 8.36
N GLY A 162 -6.52 2.66 9.65
CA GLY A 162 -7.17 1.50 10.26
C GLY A 162 -6.87 1.46 11.75
N ILE A 163 -7.77 0.88 12.54
CA ILE A 163 -7.69 0.92 14.01
C ILE A 163 -6.37 0.35 14.58
N LEU A 164 -5.78 -0.66 13.92
CA LEU A 164 -4.52 -1.24 14.36
C LEU A 164 -3.36 -0.28 14.16
N VAL A 165 -3.35 0.44 13.02
CA VAL A 165 -2.27 1.38 12.70
C VAL A 165 -2.44 2.70 13.43
N ASP A 166 -3.66 3.19 13.57
CA ASP A 166 -3.94 4.51 14.16
C ASP A 166 -4.03 4.44 15.69
N VAL A 167 -4.59 3.37 16.27
CA VAL A 167 -4.77 3.26 17.73
C VAL A 167 -3.84 2.22 18.35
N THR A 168 -3.99 0.95 17.99
CA THR A 168 -3.28 -0.15 18.67
C THR A 168 -1.76 -0.02 18.61
N LYS A 169 -1.23 0.41 17.45
CA LYS A 169 0.20 0.69 17.25
C LYS A 169 0.71 1.73 18.25
N SER A 170 0.01 2.85 18.39
CA SER A 170 0.41 3.91 19.32
C SER A 170 0.30 3.49 20.76
N THR A 171 -0.78 2.80 21.13
CA THR A 171 -0.91 2.26 22.48
C THR A 171 0.26 1.33 22.82
N ALA A 172 0.64 0.46 21.88
CA ALA A 172 1.80 -0.42 22.05
C ALA A 172 3.13 0.37 22.10
N ALA A 173 3.27 1.41 21.29
CA ALA A 173 4.45 2.28 21.31
C ALA A 173 4.62 2.98 22.66
N PHE A 174 3.54 3.55 23.19
CA PHE A 174 3.54 4.22 24.49
C PHE A 174 3.80 3.24 25.64
N ALA A 175 3.23 2.04 25.58
CA ALA A 175 3.48 1.01 26.58
C ALA A 175 4.93 0.50 26.58
N LEU A 176 5.58 0.43 25.42
CA LEU A 176 6.94 -0.13 25.29
C LEU A 176 8.05 0.90 25.48
N PHE A 177 7.85 2.14 25.03
CA PHE A 177 8.90 3.16 24.96
C PHE A 177 8.56 4.44 25.76
N GLY A 178 7.41 4.47 26.43
CA GLY A 178 6.88 5.65 27.12
C GLY A 178 6.02 6.51 26.22
N ARG A 179 5.17 7.36 26.81
CA ARG A 179 4.30 8.27 26.04
C ARG A 179 5.12 9.45 25.51
N SER A 180 5.55 9.34 24.25
CA SER A 180 6.25 10.39 23.50
C SER A 180 6.03 10.19 22.00
N GLU A 181 6.19 11.24 21.21
CA GLU A 181 6.26 11.20 19.74
C GLU A 181 7.43 10.31 19.27
N SER A 182 8.57 10.40 19.96
CA SER A 182 9.75 9.55 19.73
C SER A 182 9.39 8.06 19.75
N SER A 183 8.48 7.65 20.64
CA SER A 183 7.99 6.27 20.72
C SER A 183 7.21 5.84 19.49
N LEU A 184 6.40 6.73 18.91
CA LEU A 184 5.66 6.47 17.68
C LEU A 184 6.61 6.26 16.50
N ILE A 185 7.64 7.11 16.39
CA ILE A 185 8.70 7.02 15.37
C ILE A 185 9.46 5.69 15.48
N ILE A 186 9.83 5.29 16.70
CA ILE A 186 10.51 4.02 16.97
C ILE A 186 9.62 2.84 16.55
N MET A 187 8.34 2.86 16.94
CA MET A 187 7.39 1.80 16.57
C MET A 187 7.18 1.72 15.06
N ASP A 188 7.04 2.85 14.37
CA ASP A 188 6.94 2.87 12.91
C ASP A 188 8.17 2.28 12.25
N SER A 189 9.37 2.63 12.72
CA SER A 189 10.63 2.04 12.24
C SER A 189 10.66 0.52 12.43
N LEU A 190 10.20 0.01 13.57
CA LEU A 190 10.14 -1.44 13.84
C LEU A 190 9.12 -2.15 12.94
N LEU A 191 7.96 -1.56 12.69
CA LEU A 191 6.94 -2.12 11.80
C LEU A 191 7.37 -2.11 10.33
N HIS A 192 8.14 -1.11 9.90
CA HIS A 192 8.78 -1.13 8.58
C HIS A 192 9.77 -2.31 8.46
N VAL A 193 10.63 -2.51 9.46
CA VAL A 193 11.54 -3.68 9.48
C VAL A 193 10.74 -4.98 9.40
N PHE A 194 9.66 -5.09 10.18
CA PHE A 194 8.77 -6.26 10.14
C PHE A 194 8.18 -6.49 8.75
N ALA A 195 7.66 -5.46 8.08
CA ALA A 195 7.12 -5.59 6.73
C ALA A 195 8.16 -6.11 5.73
N TYR A 196 9.39 -5.60 5.76
CA TYR A 196 10.46 -6.12 4.91
C TYR A 196 10.87 -7.55 5.28
N CYS A 197 10.84 -7.94 6.56
CA CYS A 197 11.00 -9.34 6.96
C CYS A 197 9.90 -10.24 6.39
N THR A 198 8.65 -9.77 6.30
CA THR A 198 7.58 -10.54 5.64
C THR A 198 7.78 -10.66 4.12
N ILE A 199 8.36 -9.65 3.46
CA ILE A 199 8.76 -9.74 2.05
C ILE A 199 9.92 -10.73 1.87
N ALA A 200 10.90 -10.73 2.79
CA ALA A 200 11.97 -11.73 2.81
C ALA A 200 11.40 -13.15 2.93
N PHE A 201 10.45 -13.33 3.85
CA PHE A 201 9.72 -14.58 4.03
C PHE A 201 8.95 -14.98 2.76
N LEU A 202 8.27 -14.03 2.11
CA LEU A 202 7.64 -14.27 0.81
C LEU A 202 8.65 -14.78 -0.21
N PHE A 203 9.83 -14.15 -0.34
CA PHE A 203 10.86 -14.63 -1.27
C PHE A 203 11.32 -16.06 -0.95
N LEU A 204 11.51 -16.40 0.32
CA LEU A 204 11.82 -17.77 0.73
C LEU A 204 10.71 -18.74 0.33
N VAL A 205 9.45 -18.34 0.48
CA VAL A 205 8.29 -19.17 0.10
C VAL A 205 8.21 -19.33 -1.43
N ILE A 206 8.25 -18.25 -2.21
CA ILE A 206 8.07 -18.36 -3.68
C ILE A 206 9.19 -19.14 -4.35
N PHE A 207 10.41 -19.09 -3.79
CA PHE A 207 11.57 -19.82 -4.31
C PHE A 207 11.86 -21.15 -3.60
N ASN A 208 10.89 -21.72 -2.88
CA ASN A 208 11.05 -23.03 -2.22
C ASN A 208 12.33 -23.12 -1.37
N THR A 209 12.61 -22.09 -0.57
CA THR A 209 13.83 -21.97 0.27
C THR A 209 15.15 -21.97 -0.50
N ASN A 210 15.14 -21.67 -1.80
CA ASN A 210 16.36 -21.34 -2.53
C ASN A 210 16.86 -19.95 -2.07
N TYR A 211 17.70 -19.97 -1.03
CA TYR A 211 18.22 -18.77 -0.37
C TYR A 211 18.98 -17.84 -1.31
N LEU A 212 19.65 -18.36 -2.35
CA LEU A 212 20.36 -17.52 -3.31
C LEU A 212 19.39 -16.73 -4.20
N ALA A 213 18.34 -17.37 -4.70
CA ALA A 213 17.30 -16.70 -5.49
C ALA A 213 16.56 -15.66 -4.64
N ALA A 214 16.24 -16.00 -3.39
CA ALA A 214 15.62 -15.08 -2.44
C ALA A 214 16.54 -13.87 -2.13
N ALA A 215 17.83 -14.10 -1.85
CA ALA A 215 18.80 -13.05 -1.60
C ALA A 215 19.02 -12.16 -2.82
N LEU A 216 19.04 -12.74 -4.03
CA LEU A 216 19.13 -11.98 -5.27
C LEU A 216 17.91 -11.07 -5.47
N CYS A 217 16.68 -11.59 -5.33
CA CYS A 217 15.47 -10.79 -5.41
C CYS A 217 15.42 -9.69 -4.35
N ALA A 218 15.80 -10.01 -3.11
CA ALA A 218 15.90 -9.06 -2.02
C ALA A 218 16.88 -7.92 -2.33
N SER A 219 18.05 -8.25 -2.87
CA SER A 219 19.09 -7.27 -3.19
C SER A 219 18.69 -6.41 -4.39
N LEU A 220 18.08 -7.00 -5.42
CA LEU A 220 17.55 -6.25 -6.57
C LEU A 220 16.40 -5.32 -6.15
N LEU A 221 15.52 -5.78 -5.27
CA LEU A 221 14.46 -4.96 -4.72
C LEU A 221 15.02 -3.77 -3.93
N LEU A 222 16.02 -4.00 -3.08
CA LEU A 222 16.74 -2.93 -2.38
C LEU A 222 17.34 -1.92 -3.37
N CYS A 223 18.03 -2.38 -4.42
CA CYS A 223 18.56 -1.50 -5.45
C CYS A 223 17.46 -0.64 -6.10
N PHE A 224 16.28 -1.22 -6.35
CA PHE A 224 15.14 -0.48 -6.92
C PHE A 224 14.53 0.52 -5.95
N THR A 225 14.41 0.17 -4.66
CA THR A 225 13.93 1.08 -3.62
C THR A 225 14.89 2.26 -3.43
N VAL A 226 16.19 2.01 -3.38
CA VAL A 226 17.22 3.05 -3.26
C VAL A 226 17.29 3.91 -4.52
N ALA A 227 17.12 3.31 -5.69
CA ALA A 227 16.96 4.02 -6.95
C ALA A 227 15.55 4.61 -7.10
N GLY A 228 14.80 4.84 -6.01
CA GLY A 228 13.42 5.31 -5.98
C GLY A 228 13.17 6.60 -6.76
N TYR A 229 14.23 7.35 -7.06
CA TYR A 229 14.17 8.48 -7.99
C TYR A 229 13.88 8.09 -9.45
N VAL A 230 14.16 6.84 -9.85
CA VAL A 230 14.03 6.33 -11.22
C VAL A 230 13.04 5.17 -11.28
N LEU A 231 12.96 4.34 -10.24
CA LEU A 231 12.16 3.12 -10.22
C LEU A 231 11.09 3.15 -9.12
N PRO A 232 9.81 2.86 -9.44
CA PRO A 232 8.72 2.99 -8.50
C PRO A 232 8.67 1.76 -7.57
N SER A 233 9.37 1.81 -6.43
CA SER A 233 9.31 0.76 -5.40
C SER A 233 9.44 1.31 -3.97
N ARG A 234 8.31 1.44 -3.28
CA ARG A 234 8.19 1.83 -1.87
C ARG A 234 7.30 0.81 -1.14
N PHE A 235 7.64 0.46 0.09
CA PHE A 235 6.83 -0.43 0.94
C PHE A 235 6.44 0.29 2.21
N ALA A 236 5.18 0.15 2.59
CA ALA A 236 4.67 0.60 3.88
C ALA A 236 4.51 -0.60 4.83
N GLU A 237 4.43 -0.35 6.13
CA GLU A 237 4.20 -1.36 7.15
C GLU A 237 2.95 -2.22 6.87
N ARG A 238 1.88 -1.60 6.35
CA ARG A 238 0.64 -2.26 5.93
C ARG A 238 0.77 -3.25 4.78
N ASP A 239 1.87 -3.20 4.01
CA ASP A 239 2.14 -4.15 2.92
C ASP A 239 2.50 -5.55 3.44
N ALA A 240 2.77 -5.71 4.74
CA ALA A 240 2.98 -7.02 5.36
C ALA A 240 1.81 -7.99 5.13
N VAL A 241 0.57 -7.48 5.15
CA VAL A 241 -0.65 -8.28 4.91
C VAL A 241 -0.63 -8.89 3.51
N TYR A 242 -0.27 -8.10 2.50
CA TYR A 242 -0.16 -8.55 1.12
C TYR A 242 0.98 -9.57 0.95
N ALA A 243 2.11 -9.39 1.64
CA ALA A 243 3.23 -10.32 1.62
C ALA A 243 2.82 -11.70 2.16
N LEU A 244 2.14 -11.70 3.32
CA LEU A 244 1.61 -12.91 3.94
C LEU A 244 0.55 -13.57 3.07
N LEU A 245 -0.37 -12.80 2.49
CA LEU A 245 -1.42 -13.31 1.60
C LEU A 245 -0.81 -13.99 0.35
N ALA A 246 0.15 -13.33 -0.30
CA ALA A 246 0.90 -13.91 -1.42
C ALA A 246 1.61 -15.21 -1.00
N ALA A 247 2.29 -15.22 0.16
CA ALA A 247 2.98 -16.40 0.65
C ALA A 247 2.02 -17.59 0.86
N LEU A 248 0.83 -17.34 1.42
CA LEU A 248 -0.20 -18.36 1.61
C LEU A 248 -0.72 -18.92 0.27
N PHE A 249 -0.90 -18.10 -0.77
CA PHE A 249 -1.24 -18.58 -2.11
C PHE A 249 -0.17 -19.49 -2.72
N PHE A 250 1.12 -19.29 -2.39
CA PHE A 250 2.21 -20.18 -2.80
C PHE A 250 2.32 -21.45 -1.95
N LEU A 251 1.93 -21.39 -0.66
CA LEU A 251 1.95 -22.55 0.24
C LEU A 251 0.77 -23.49 -0.01
N LEU A 252 -0.40 -22.96 -0.35
CA LEU A 252 -1.64 -23.73 -0.48
C LEU A 252 -1.53 -24.94 -1.44
N PRO A 253 -1.04 -24.81 -2.70
CA PRO A 253 -0.91 -25.97 -3.59
C PRO A 253 0.12 -27.01 -3.10
N ARG A 254 0.99 -26.64 -2.14
CA ARG A 254 2.05 -27.52 -1.60
C ARG A 254 1.59 -28.29 -0.37
N THR A 255 0.43 -27.98 0.21
CA THR A 255 -0.05 -28.66 1.42
C THR A 255 -0.52 -30.08 1.09
N LYS A 256 0.19 -31.09 1.58
CA LYS A 256 -0.18 -32.50 1.42
C LYS A 256 -1.03 -33.03 2.58
N SER A 257 -0.81 -32.53 3.80
CA SER A 257 -1.55 -32.95 5.00
C SER A 257 -2.80 -32.09 5.20
N THR A 258 -3.88 -32.70 5.73
CA THR A 258 -5.11 -31.98 6.10
C THR A 258 -4.85 -30.94 7.18
N ARG A 259 -3.94 -31.21 8.13
CA ARG A 259 -3.54 -30.24 9.16
C ARG A 259 -2.90 -28.99 8.54
N SER A 260 -1.92 -29.16 7.66
CA SER A 260 -1.27 -28.02 6.98
C SER A 260 -2.24 -27.27 6.10
N LEU A 261 -3.11 -27.98 5.37
CA LEU A 261 -4.18 -27.36 4.59
C LEU A 261 -5.09 -26.53 5.51
N GLY A 262 -5.51 -27.07 6.65
CA GLY A 262 -6.36 -26.36 7.60
C GLY A 262 -5.73 -25.06 8.10
N VAL A 263 -4.46 -25.08 8.51
CA VAL A 263 -3.74 -23.86 8.94
C VAL A 263 -3.64 -22.83 7.82
N VAL A 264 -3.23 -23.24 6.61
CA VAL A 264 -3.11 -22.32 5.47
C VAL A 264 -4.48 -21.74 5.09
N SER A 265 -5.53 -22.57 5.07
CA SER A 265 -6.90 -22.15 4.75
C SER A 265 -7.45 -21.17 5.79
N PHE A 266 -7.21 -21.45 7.08
CA PHE A 266 -7.57 -20.56 8.18
C PHE A 266 -6.91 -19.19 8.00
N LEU A 267 -5.59 -19.14 7.80
CA LEU A 267 -4.86 -17.89 7.65
C LEU A 267 -5.28 -17.13 6.38
N LEU A 268 -5.52 -17.85 5.27
CA LEU A 268 -5.94 -17.27 4.00
C LEU A 268 -7.32 -16.60 4.10
N ALA A 269 -8.20 -17.14 4.95
CA ALA A 269 -9.52 -16.57 5.22
C ALA A 269 -9.53 -15.53 6.35
N PHE A 270 -8.58 -15.61 7.29
CA PHE A 270 -8.42 -14.67 8.40
C PHE A 270 -7.87 -13.31 7.93
N LEU A 271 -6.85 -13.33 7.06
CA LEU A 271 -6.17 -12.10 6.64
C LEU A 271 -7.09 -11.08 5.96
N PRO A 272 -8.01 -11.43 5.04
CA PRO A 272 -8.88 -10.44 4.39
C PRO A 272 -9.74 -9.59 5.33
N PRO A 273 -10.52 -10.15 6.29
CA PRO A 273 -11.21 -9.33 7.28
C PRO A 273 -10.24 -8.61 8.21
N PHE A 274 -9.20 -9.28 8.71
CA PHE A 274 -8.20 -8.65 9.59
C PHE A 274 -7.51 -7.44 8.94
N ALA A 275 -7.31 -7.48 7.62
CA ALA A 275 -6.68 -6.42 6.86
C ALA A 275 -7.44 -5.08 6.95
N TYR A 276 -8.75 -5.06 7.22
CA TYR A 276 -9.46 -3.80 7.47
C TYR A 276 -9.01 -3.09 8.75
N ALA A 277 -8.56 -3.84 9.77
CA ALA A 277 -8.00 -3.23 10.97
C ALA A 277 -6.64 -2.58 10.68
N VAL A 278 -5.87 -3.12 9.73
CA VAL A 278 -4.55 -2.59 9.33
C VAL A 278 -4.71 -1.42 8.37
N ALA A 279 -5.45 -1.61 7.29
CA ALA A 279 -5.60 -0.64 6.21
C ALA A 279 -6.90 -0.90 5.43
N LEU A 280 -7.82 0.06 5.41
CA LEU A 280 -9.15 -0.12 4.78
C LEU A 280 -9.07 -0.53 3.30
N ASP A 281 -8.19 0.09 2.52
CA ASP A 281 -7.95 -0.22 1.11
C ASP A 281 -7.40 -1.65 0.92
N LYS A 282 -6.47 -2.05 1.80
CA LYS A 282 -5.90 -3.40 1.81
C LYS A 282 -6.94 -4.45 2.18
N GLY A 283 -7.86 -4.13 3.09
CA GLY A 283 -9.03 -4.94 3.45
C GLY A 283 -9.94 -5.22 2.27
N ILE A 284 -10.34 -4.18 1.54
CA ILE A 284 -11.21 -4.29 0.35
C ILE A 284 -10.55 -5.17 -0.71
N ILE A 285 -9.30 -4.88 -1.06
CA ILE A 285 -8.57 -5.62 -2.10
C ILE A 285 -8.34 -7.07 -1.70
N SER A 286 -7.89 -7.34 -0.47
CA SER A 286 -7.65 -8.72 0.01
C SER A 286 -8.95 -9.54 0.03
N THR A 287 -10.06 -8.91 0.41
CA THR A 287 -11.38 -9.55 0.42
C THR A 287 -11.83 -9.90 -1.00
N ALA A 288 -11.67 -8.99 -1.96
CA ALA A 288 -12.00 -9.23 -3.36
C ALA A 288 -11.15 -10.37 -3.97
N ILE A 289 -9.83 -10.37 -3.72
CA ILE A 289 -8.93 -11.44 -4.18
C ILE A 289 -9.33 -12.78 -3.57
N TYR A 290 -9.59 -12.82 -2.26
CA TYR A 290 -10.00 -14.06 -1.60
C TYR A 290 -11.36 -14.56 -2.10
N ALA A 291 -12.32 -13.67 -2.35
CA ALA A 291 -13.62 -14.02 -2.93
C ALA A 291 -13.49 -14.66 -4.33
N ILE A 292 -12.52 -14.22 -5.13
CA ILE A 292 -12.19 -14.83 -6.43
C ILE A 292 -11.46 -16.17 -6.24
N ALA A 293 -10.50 -16.23 -5.31
CA ALA A 293 -9.68 -17.41 -5.06
C ALA A 293 -10.50 -18.57 -4.47
N PHE A 294 -11.43 -18.29 -3.57
CA PHE A 294 -12.20 -19.29 -2.83
C PHE A 294 -12.90 -20.34 -3.72
N PRO A 295 -13.73 -19.96 -4.71
CA PRO A 295 -14.37 -20.94 -5.60
C PRO A 295 -13.34 -21.68 -6.47
N VAL A 296 -12.26 -21.01 -6.89
CA VAL A 296 -11.18 -21.63 -7.69
C VAL A 296 -10.46 -22.72 -6.89
N ILE A 297 -10.12 -22.44 -5.63
CA ILE A 297 -9.48 -23.42 -4.73
C ILE A 297 -10.39 -24.63 -4.55
N LEU A 298 -11.66 -24.38 -4.19
CA LEU A 298 -12.63 -25.42 -3.88
C LEU A 298 -12.91 -26.33 -5.09
N ALA A 299 -13.05 -25.74 -6.27
CA ALA A 299 -13.43 -26.47 -7.48
C ALA A 299 -12.23 -27.11 -8.20
N LEU A 300 -11.07 -26.45 -8.26
CA LEU A 300 -9.98 -26.84 -9.17
C LEU A 300 -8.73 -27.39 -8.47
N LEU A 301 -8.43 -26.97 -7.24
CA LEU A 301 -7.23 -27.38 -6.52
C LEU A 301 -7.46 -28.56 -5.58
N LEU A 302 -8.61 -28.61 -4.92
CA LEU A 302 -8.91 -29.64 -3.92
C LEU A 302 -9.60 -30.85 -4.56
N GLN A 303 -8.89 -31.98 -4.57
CA GLN A 303 -9.31 -33.19 -5.28
C GLN A 303 -10.24 -34.09 -4.46
N ASN A 304 -10.00 -34.22 -3.15
CA ASN A 304 -10.76 -35.15 -2.31
C ASN A 304 -11.78 -34.44 -1.39
N ARG A 305 -12.82 -35.17 -0.99
CA ARG A 305 -13.91 -34.64 -0.15
C ARG A 305 -13.42 -34.13 1.21
N LEU A 306 -12.44 -34.81 1.81
CA LEU A 306 -11.90 -34.45 3.12
C LEU A 306 -11.13 -33.12 3.08
N GLN A 307 -10.33 -32.88 2.05
CA GLN A 307 -9.63 -31.62 1.82
C GLN A 307 -10.61 -30.48 1.61
N ARG A 308 -11.66 -30.68 0.80
CA ARG A 308 -12.71 -29.68 0.60
C ARG A 308 -13.41 -29.33 1.91
N PHE A 309 -13.79 -30.35 2.69
CA PHE A 309 -14.39 -30.13 4.01
C PHE A 309 -13.44 -29.40 4.96
N THR A 310 -12.18 -29.81 5.03
CA THR A 310 -11.14 -29.18 5.86
C THR A 310 -10.94 -27.72 5.48
N PHE A 311 -10.84 -27.43 4.17
CA PHE A 311 -10.73 -26.08 3.64
C PHE A 311 -11.95 -25.25 4.02
N LEU A 312 -13.17 -25.72 3.75
CA LEU A 312 -14.40 -24.99 4.09
C LEU A 312 -14.50 -24.68 5.58
N LEU A 313 -14.29 -25.67 6.45
CA LEU A 313 -14.37 -25.48 7.90
C LEU A 313 -13.29 -24.53 8.41
N SER A 314 -12.05 -24.71 7.95
CA SER A 314 -10.93 -23.86 8.39
C SER A 314 -11.05 -22.43 7.85
N SER A 315 -11.51 -22.27 6.61
CA SER A 315 -11.78 -20.97 6.02
C SER A 315 -12.93 -20.25 6.72
N PHE A 316 -14.01 -20.96 7.07
CA PHE A 316 -15.09 -20.39 7.89
C PHE A 316 -14.55 -19.94 9.25
N ALA A 317 -13.82 -20.81 9.96
CA ALA A 317 -13.22 -20.47 11.24
C ALA A 317 -12.25 -19.28 11.15
N GLY A 318 -11.44 -19.20 10.09
CA GLY A 318 -10.50 -18.11 9.84
C GLY A 318 -11.22 -16.78 9.58
N ALA A 319 -12.21 -16.79 8.69
CA ALA A 319 -13.01 -15.60 8.40
C ALA A 319 -13.76 -15.11 9.66
N SER A 320 -14.39 -16.02 10.41
CA SER A 320 -15.04 -15.69 11.67
C SER A 320 -14.06 -15.11 12.69
N ALA A 321 -12.88 -15.72 12.87
CA ALA A 321 -11.87 -15.20 13.79
C ALA A 321 -11.38 -13.80 13.39
N GLY A 322 -11.19 -13.55 12.09
CA GLY A 322 -10.79 -12.24 11.60
C GLY A 322 -11.89 -11.19 11.79
N ILE A 323 -13.15 -11.54 11.52
CA ILE A 323 -14.30 -10.67 11.81
C ILE A 323 -14.37 -10.37 13.31
N LEU A 324 -14.32 -11.38 14.17
CA LEU A 324 -14.34 -11.21 15.64
C LEU A 324 -13.17 -10.34 16.13
N THR A 325 -11.99 -10.47 15.52
CA THR A 325 -10.81 -9.63 15.86
C THR A 325 -11.06 -8.18 15.49
N VAL A 326 -11.57 -7.90 14.29
CA VAL A 326 -11.96 -6.54 13.89
C VAL A 326 -13.05 -6.02 14.82
N GLY A 327 -14.08 -6.82 15.11
CA GLY A 327 -15.15 -6.51 16.05
C GLY A 327 -14.62 -6.08 17.41
N TRP A 328 -13.73 -6.87 18.00
CA TRP A 328 -13.10 -6.53 19.26
C TRP A 328 -12.34 -5.20 19.19
N LEU A 329 -11.55 -4.96 18.12
CA LEU A 329 -10.80 -3.72 17.96
C LEU A 329 -11.68 -2.48 17.78
N ILE A 330 -12.88 -2.62 17.21
CA ILE A 330 -13.84 -1.53 17.00
C ILE A 330 -14.93 -1.46 18.08
N ASN A 331 -14.72 -2.11 19.24
CA ASN A 331 -15.72 -2.21 20.31
C ASN A 331 -17.10 -2.74 19.85
N TRP A 332 -17.09 -3.65 18.88
CA TRP A 332 -18.26 -4.31 18.29
C TRP A 332 -19.20 -3.37 17.51
N HIS A 333 -18.77 -2.16 17.20
CA HIS A 333 -19.52 -1.15 16.43
C HIS A 333 -19.49 -1.40 14.92
N TYR A 334 -19.96 -2.59 14.50
CA TYR A 334 -19.97 -2.97 13.09
C TYR A 334 -20.83 -2.07 12.21
N SER A 335 -21.98 -1.59 12.70
CA SER A 335 -22.89 -0.78 11.87
C SER A 335 -22.26 0.53 11.40
N PRO A 336 -21.74 1.40 12.29
CA PRO A 336 -21.05 2.62 11.85
C PRO A 336 -19.76 2.30 11.08
N PHE A 337 -19.02 1.26 11.46
CA PHE A 337 -17.84 0.81 10.71
C PHE A 337 -18.18 0.42 9.26
N LEU A 338 -19.14 -0.48 9.05
CA LEU A 338 -19.54 -0.93 7.71
C LEU A 338 -20.13 0.21 6.88
N SER A 339 -20.93 1.08 7.51
CA SER A 339 -21.41 2.32 6.89
C SER A 339 -20.25 3.18 6.41
N TYR A 340 -19.26 3.42 7.27
CA TYR A 340 -18.12 4.25 6.92
C TYR A 340 -17.30 3.62 5.79
N VAL A 341 -16.93 2.34 5.93
CA VAL A 341 -16.01 1.64 5.01
C VAL A 341 -16.62 1.34 3.65
N PHE A 342 -17.89 0.93 3.59
CA PHE A 342 -18.50 0.46 2.34
C PHE A 342 -19.44 1.48 1.68
N ARG A 343 -19.79 2.57 2.38
CA ARG A 343 -20.66 3.61 1.82
C ARG A 343 -19.99 4.96 1.84
N ASP A 344 -19.65 5.47 3.03
CA ASP A 344 -19.27 6.87 3.15
C ASP A 344 -17.89 7.10 2.53
N ILE A 345 -16.83 6.43 3.00
CA ILE A 345 -15.46 6.67 2.53
C ILE A 345 -15.30 6.42 1.02
N LEU A 346 -15.96 5.40 0.46
CA LEU A 346 -15.90 5.11 -0.97
C LEU A 346 -16.58 6.17 -1.83
N ALA A 347 -17.55 6.91 -1.28
CA ALA A 347 -18.26 7.93 -2.03
C ALA A 347 -17.44 9.21 -2.21
N TYR A 348 -16.68 9.63 -1.19
CA TYR A 348 -15.99 10.93 -1.22
C TYR A 348 -14.46 10.87 -1.20
N ARG A 349 -13.82 9.80 -0.71
CA ARG A 349 -12.34 9.75 -0.54
C ARG A 349 -11.57 10.07 -1.81
N GLY A 350 -12.01 9.55 -2.96
CA GLY A 350 -11.39 9.88 -4.24
C GLY A 350 -11.49 11.36 -4.60
N TYR A 351 -12.53 12.09 -4.18
CA TYR A 351 -12.60 13.54 -4.38
C TYR A 351 -11.70 14.32 -3.42
N VAL A 352 -11.54 13.83 -2.18
CA VAL A 352 -10.74 14.50 -1.16
C VAL A 352 -9.26 14.47 -1.49
N GLU A 353 -8.70 13.29 -1.70
CA GLU A 353 -7.25 13.09 -1.84
C GLU A 353 -6.85 12.70 -3.26
N GLY A 354 -7.81 12.42 -4.14
CA GLY A 354 -7.53 11.91 -5.47
C GLY A 354 -6.84 12.94 -6.37
N LEU A 355 -5.94 12.44 -7.21
CA LEU A 355 -5.22 13.19 -8.24
C LEU A 355 -5.49 12.56 -9.61
N GLN A 356 -5.49 13.39 -10.65
CA GLN A 356 -5.60 12.89 -12.01
C GLN A 356 -4.33 12.12 -12.39
N TYR A 357 -4.47 10.93 -12.97
CA TYR A 357 -3.32 10.21 -13.53
C TYR A 357 -3.04 10.72 -14.94
N LEU A 358 -2.29 11.82 -15.02
CA LEU A 358 -1.94 12.48 -16.27
C LEU A 358 -0.69 11.84 -16.90
N ILE A 359 -0.84 11.23 -18.08
CA ILE A 359 0.30 10.73 -18.86
C ILE A 359 0.93 11.83 -19.72
N THR A 360 0.24 12.94 -19.96
CA THR A 360 0.74 14.13 -20.65
C THR A 360 0.82 15.29 -19.67
N THR A 361 2.05 15.69 -19.31
CA THR A 361 2.32 16.85 -18.45
C THR A 361 3.47 17.67 -19.02
N ASP A 362 3.60 18.92 -18.61
CA ASP A 362 4.72 19.79 -19.01
C ASP A 362 6.07 19.28 -18.47
N ASN A 363 6.04 18.40 -17.46
CA ASN A 363 7.22 17.75 -16.91
C ASN A 363 7.44 16.37 -17.55
N LEU A 364 8.31 16.31 -18.56
CA LEU A 364 8.68 15.08 -19.25
C LEU A 364 9.11 13.96 -18.29
N ARG A 365 9.83 14.27 -17.21
CA ARG A 365 10.27 13.25 -16.24
C ARG A 365 9.08 12.63 -15.50
N ALA A 366 8.12 13.43 -15.07
CA ALA A 366 6.90 12.95 -14.42
C ALA A 366 6.04 12.11 -15.37
N THR A 367 5.91 12.55 -16.63
CA THR A 367 5.25 11.79 -17.70
C THR A 367 5.92 10.42 -17.92
N LEU A 368 7.24 10.39 -18.13
CA LEU A 368 7.97 9.14 -18.34
C LEU A 368 7.86 8.20 -17.14
N TYR A 369 7.91 8.73 -15.91
CA TYR A 369 7.75 7.95 -14.69
C TYR A 369 6.36 7.29 -14.60
N ARG A 370 5.30 8.03 -14.89
CA ARG A 370 3.91 7.53 -14.91
C ARG A 370 3.68 6.50 -16.02
N MET A 371 4.22 6.74 -17.21
CA MET A 371 4.15 5.78 -18.31
C MET A 371 4.92 4.50 -17.97
N TYR A 372 6.11 4.64 -17.39
CA TYR A 372 6.92 3.50 -16.96
C TYR A 372 6.21 2.65 -15.90
N ALA A 373 5.56 3.27 -14.91
CA ALA A 373 4.76 2.55 -13.92
C ALA A 373 3.61 1.76 -14.58
N LEU A 374 2.92 2.33 -15.58
CA LEU A 374 1.91 1.61 -16.36
C LEU A 374 2.50 0.46 -17.19
N LEU A 375 3.70 0.63 -17.76
CA LEU A 375 4.40 -0.43 -18.49
C LEU A 375 4.82 -1.60 -17.57
N ILE A 376 5.14 -1.33 -16.31
CA ILE A 376 5.34 -2.38 -15.30
C ILE A 376 4.04 -3.19 -15.12
N GLN A 377 2.90 -2.53 -14.95
CA GLN A 377 1.59 -3.21 -14.84
C GLN A 377 1.25 -4.01 -16.10
N ALA A 378 1.46 -3.42 -17.27
CA ALA A 378 1.31 -4.06 -18.57
C ALA A 378 2.10 -5.36 -18.65
N SER A 379 3.35 -5.34 -18.17
CA SER A 379 4.25 -6.50 -18.21
C SER A 379 3.76 -7.64 -17.34
N VAL A 380 3.18 -7.35 -16.16
CA VAL A 380 2.55 -8.35 -15.29
C VAL A 380 1.38 -9.04 -16.01
N ALA A 381 0.44 -8.24 -16.53
CA ALA A 381 -0.73 -8.76 -17.23
C ALA A 381 -0.36 -9.54 -18.49
N ALA A 382 0.55 -8.98 -19.30
CA ALA A 382 1.05 -9.61 -20.51
C ALA A 382 1.74 -10.94 -20.21
N TRP A 383 2.53 -11.04 -19.14
CA TRP A 383 3.22 -12.28 -18.81
C TRP A 383 2.22 -13.40 -18.49
N ILE A 384 1.22 -13.18 -17.63
CA ILE A 384 0.21 -14.20 -17.31
C ILE A 384 -0.58 -14.59 -18.57
N PHE A 385 -1.01 -13.60 -19.36
CA PHE A 385 -1.79 -13.86 -20.55
C PHE A 385 -0.99 -14.61 -21.62
N TYR A 386 0.29 -14.30 -21.76
CA TYR A 386 1.19 -15.04 -22.64
C TYR A 386 1.29 -16.52 -22.25
N GLN A 387 1.38 -16.82 -20.94
CA GLN A 387 1.40 -18.21 -20.45
C GLN A 387 0.08 -18.94 -20.77
N LEU A 388 -1.06 -18.25 -20.68
CA LEU A 388 -2.36 -18.81 -21.07
C LEU A 388 -2.41 -19.14 -22.57
N LEU A 389 -1.95 -18.22 -23.43
CA LEU A 389 -1.90 -18.44 -24.88
C LEU A 389 -0.97 -19.60 -25.26
N GLN A 390 0.15 -19.77 -24.55
CA GLN A 390 1.02 -20.94 -24.74
C GLN A 390 0.33 -22.25 -24.34
N ALA A 391 -0.39 -22.26 -23.21
CA ALA A 391 -1.14 -23.44 -22.77
C ALA A 391 -2.21 -23.85 -23.78
N GLU A 392 -2.92 -22.86 -24.36
CA GLU A 392 -3.96 -23.11 -25.35
C GLU A 392 -3.40 -23.65 -26.68
N THR A 393 -2.29 -23.10 -27.14
CA THR A 393 -1.73 -23.45 -28.46
C THR A 393 -0.96 -24.77 -28.49
N GLY A 394 -0.57 -25.30 -27.33
CA GLY A 394 0.13 -26.58 -27.19
C GLY A 394 -0.78 -27.80 -27.00
N SER A 395 -2.10 -27.63 -26.91
CA SER A 395 -3.03 -28.69 -26.53
C SER A 395 -4.08 -28.95 -27.62
N ASN A 396 -4.46 -30.22 -27.79
CA ASN A 396 -5.60 -30.63 -28.63
C ASN A 396 -6.93 -30.64 -27.86
N ARG A 397 -6.93 -30.28 -26.56
CA ARG A 397 -8.15 -30.20 -25.74
C ARG A 397 -8.88 -28.88 -26.02
N GLY A 398 -10.17 -28.82 -25.68
CA GLY A 398 -10.94 -27.58 -25.78
C GLY A 398 -10.46 -26.51 -24.81
N PHE A 399 -10.72 -25.24 -25.13
CA PHE A 399 -10.32 -24.06 -24.36
C PHE A 399 -10.58 -24.18 -22.85
N TRP A 400 -11.77 -24.67 -22.47
CA TRP A 400 -12.14 -24.78 -21.06
C TRP A 400 -11.29 -25.76 -20.26
N ASP A 401 -10.83 -26.85 -20.87
CA ASP A 401 -9.99 -27.83 -20.19
C ASP A 401 -8.56 -27.30 -20.06
N ASN A 402 -8.05 -26.64 -21.10
CA ASN A 402 -6.76 -25.95 -21.06
C ASN A 402 -6.76 -24.83 -20.01
N LEU A 403 -7.84 -24.05 -19.93
CA LEU A 403 -7.98 -22.98 -18.93
C LEU A 403 -7.99 -23.56 -17.50
N LYS A 404 -8.72 -24.65 -17.25
CA LYS A 404 -8.74 -25.30 -15.93
C LYS A 404 -7.35 -25.84 -15.54
N GLU A 405 -6.65 -26.47 -16.47
CA GLU A 405 -5.29 -26.99 -16.26
C GLU A 405 -4.31 -25.84 -16.02
N PHE A 406 -4.36 -24.80 -16.85
CA PHE A 406 -3.58 -23.57 -16.66
C PHE A 406 -3.81 -22.94 -15.29
N ILE A 407 -5.07 -22.76 -14.87
CA ILE A 407 -5.39 -22.19 -13.55
C ILE A 407 -4.85 -23.08 -12.44
N ARG A 408 -4.97 -24.41 -12.56
CA ARG A 408 -4.45 -25.34 -11.56
C ARG A 408 -2.93 -25.24 -11.44
N ASP A 409 -2.22 -25.22 -12.57
CA ASP A 409 -0.76 -25.24 -12.63
C ASP A 409 -0.14 -23.88 -12.27
N ARG A 410 -0.85 -22.79 -12.58
CA ARG A 410 -0.38 -21.40 -12.40
C ARG A 410 -1.13 -20.66 -11.30
N PHE A 411 -1.90 -21.34 -10.46
CA PHE A 411 -2.76 -20.71 -9.45
C PHE A 411 -2.03 -19.62 -8.64
N SER A 412 -0.89 -19.95 -8.03
CA SER A 412 -0.12 -19.00 -7.21
C SER A 412 0.40 -17.82 -8.04
N ASP A 413 0.79 -18.04 -9.30
CA ASP A 413 1.24 -16.98 -10.20
C ASP A 413 0.08 -16.04 -10.55
N ILE A 414 -1.10 -16.58 -10.84
CA ILE A 414 -2.31 -15.80 -11.15
C ILE A 414 -2.74 -14.97 -9.94
N MET A 415 -2.78 -15.56 -8.74
CA MET A 415 -3.14 -14.82 -7.52
C MET A 415 -2.12 -13.73 -7.19
N PHE A 416 -0.83 -13.98 -7.40
CA PHE A 416 0.20 -12.98 -7.16
C PHE A 416 0.15 -11.84 -8.17
N ALA A 417 -0.11 -12.14 -9.45
CA ALA A 417 -0.34 -11.12 -10.48
C ALA A 417 -1.60 -10.30 -10.20
N LEU A 418 -2.69 -10.93 -9.75
CA LEU A 418 -3.92 -10.24 -9.38
C LEU A 418 -3.69 -9.27 -8.21
N LEU A 419 -2.94 -9.70 -7.19
CA LEU A 419 -2.52 -8.84 -6.08
C LEU A 419 -1.69 -7.66 -6.57
N ALA A 420 -0.71 -7.90 -7.44
CA ALA A 420 0.15 -6.86 -8.00
C ALA A 420 -0.64 -5.81 -8.81
N LEU A 421 -1.52 -6.26 -9.70
CA LEU A 421 -2.33 -5.38 -10.55
C LEU A 421 -3.35 -4.55 -9.75
N THR A 422 -3.93 -5.13 -8.69
CA THR A 422 -4.93 -4.46 -7.85
C THR A 422 -4.30 -3.53 -6.81
N ALA A 423 -3.10 -3.84 -6.30
CA ALA A 423 -2.35 -2.94 -5.43
C ALA A 423 -2.06 -1.59 -6.11
N PHE A 424 -1.93 -1.57 -7.44
CA PHE A 424 -1.72 -0.33 -8.21
C PHE A 424 -2.96 0.59 -8.25
N LEU A 425 -4.16 0.10 -7.92
CA LEU A 425 -5.37 0.94 -7.87
C LEU A 425 -5.23 2.08 -6.85
N TYR A 426 -4.44 1.87 -5.79
CA TYR A 426 -4.09 2.93 -4.84
C TYR A 426 -3.37 4.10 -5.52
N ALA A 427 -2.32 3.81 -6.30
CA ALA A 427 -1.54 4.80 -7.04
C ALA A 427 -2.32 5.50 -8.16
N LEU A 428 -3.39 4.88 -8.69
CA LEU A 428 -4.23 5.53 -9.68
C LEU A 428 -5.02 6.68 -9.09
N ASN A 429 -5.40 6.59 -7.81
CA ASN A 429 -6.09 7.68 -7.13
C ASN A 429 -5.09 8.66 -6.51
N HIS A 430 -3.88 8.24 -6.18
CA HIS A 430 -2.81 9.11 -5.68
C HIS A 430 -1.63 9.12 -6.66
N SER A 431 -1.74 9.94 -7.70
CA SER A 431 -0.83 9.91 -8.86
C SER A 431 0.46 10.75 -8.67
N ASP A 432 0.79 11.11 -7.44
CA ASP A 432 2.10 11.65 -7.10
C ASP A 432 3.15 10.52 -7.05
N ARG A 433 4.42 10.94 -7.05
CA ARG A 433 5.55 10.02 -7.21
C ARG A 433 5.63 8.98 -6.10
N ALA A 434 5.42 9.39 -4.85
CA ALA A 434 5.60 8.52 -3.70
C ALA A 434 4.55 7.41 -3.71
N HIS A 435 3.30 7.76 -4.00
CA HIS A 435 2.20 6.82 -4.06
C HIS A 435 2.28 5.88 -5.27
N ILE A 436 2.74 6.36 -6.43
CA ILE A 436 3.06 5.51 -7.59
C ILE A 436 4.18 4.52 -7.26
N ALA A 437 5.22 4.96 -6.55
CA ALA A 437 6.28 4.07 -6.08
C ALA A 437 5.73 2.96 -5.17
N THR A 438 4.82 3.32 -4.27
CA THR A 438 4.17 2.37 -3.37
C THR A 438 3.30 1.38 -4.14
N GLY A 439 2.45 1.86 -5.05
CA GLY A 439 1.53 1.01 -5.80
C GLY A 439 2.21 0.06 -6.79
N ALA A 440 3.32 0.46 -7.41
CA ALA A 440 4.04 -0.37 -8.38
C ALA A 440 5.02 -1.37 -7.75
N SER A 441 5.27 -1.28 -6.45
CA SER A 441 6.21 -2.14 -5.72
C SER A 441 5.85 -3.63 -5.87
N TRP A 442 4.57 -3.97 -5.78
CA TRP A 442 4.07 -5.35 -5.91
C TRP A 442 4.27 -5.94 -7.30
N SER A 443 4.05 -5.13 -8.34
CA SER A 443 4.31 -5.51 -9.72
C SER A 443 5.80 -5.67 -9.99
N THR A 444 6.63 -4.86 -9.34
CA THR A 444 8.08 -5.02 -9.37
C THR A 444 8.53 -6.34 -8.73
N ILE A 445 8.00 -6.70 -7.54
CA ILE A 445 8.29 -8.00 -6.90
C ILE A 445 7.83 -9.15 -7.82
N PHE A 446 6.64 -9.05 -8.42
CA PHE A 446 6.14 -10.06 -9.35
C PHE A 446 7.07 -10.24 -10.55
N LEU A 447 7.54 -9.16 -11.18
CA LEU A 447 8.45 -9.23 -12.32
C LEU A 447 9.83 -9.77 -11.91
N LEU A 448 10.35 -9.41 -10.74
CA LEU A 448 11.57 -10.01 -10.18
C LEU A 448 11.40 -11.52 -9.99
N TYR A 449 10.27 -11.93 -9.43
CA TYR A 449 9.90 -13.33 -9.30
C TYR A 449 9.90 -14.04 -10.66
N VAL A 450 9.27 -13.43 -11.68
CA VAL A 450 9.22 -13.99 -13.04
C VAL A 450 10.61 -14.14 -13.64
N VAL A 451 11.44 -13.09 -13.56
CA VAL A 451 12.80 -13.08 -14.11
C VAL A 451 13.65 -14.15 -13.43
N VAL A 452 13.69 -14.17 -12.09
CA VAL A 452 14.55 -15.09 -11.33
C VAL A 452 14.06 -16.54 -11.41
N LYS A 453 12.75 -16.79 -11.42
CA LYS A 453 12.22 -18.16 -11.49
C LYS A 453 12.22 -18.73 -12.90
N TYR A 454 11.83 -17.96 -13.91
CA TYR A 454 11.54 -18.50 -15.25
C TYR A 454 12.59 -18.15 -16.30
N HIS A 455 13.31 -17.03 -16.16
CA HIS A 455 14.25 -16.56 -17.18
C HIS A 455 15.71 -16.79 -16.79
N LEU A 456 16.10 -16.56 -15.54
CA LEU A 456 17.47 -16.75 -15.06
C LEU A 456 17.97 -18.20 -15.21
N PRO A 457 17.16 -19.26 -14.94
CA PRO A 457 17.59 -20.64 -15.19
C PRO A 457 17.94 -20.93 -16.66
N ARG A 458 17.36 -20.21 -17.62
CA ARG A 458 17.68 -20.39 -19.05
C ARG A 458 19.08 -19.91 -19.39
N LEU A 459 19.62 -18.99 -18.60
CA LEU A 459 21.03 -18.60 -18.69
C LEU A 459 21.95 -19.70 -18.11
N LYS A 460 21.45 -20.67 -17.34
CA LYS A 460 22.28 -21.74 -16.70
C LYS A 460 22.89 -22.74 -17.65
N ASN A 461 22.41 -22.79 -18.89
CA ASN A 461 23.08 -23.52 -19.96
C ASN A 461 24.49 -22.97 -20.25
N TYR A 462 24.82 -21.78 -19.74
CA TYR A 462 26.16 -21.24 -19.68
C TYR A 462 26.78 -21.60 -18.32
N ARG A 463 27.95 -22.28 -18.30
CA ARG A 463 28.71 -22.73 -17.11
C ARG A 463 29.06 -21.61 -16.09
N LEU A 464 28.69 -20.36 -16.37
CA LEU A 464 28.97 -19.14 -15.61
C LEU A 464 27.87 -18.73 -14.61
N THR A 465 26.73 -19.40 -14.57
CA THR A 465 25.57 -18.85 -13.86
C THR A 465 25.64 -18.83 -12.35
N ARG A 466 26.22 -19.85 -11.71
CA ARG A 466 26.37 -19.83 -10.25
C ARG A 466 27.34 -18.73 -9.78
N PRO A 467 28.56 -18.59 -10.33
CA PRO A 467 29.43 -17.47 -9.97
C PRO A 467 28.84 -16.12 -10.38
N PHE A 468 28.08 -16.04 -11.48
CA PHE A 468 27.35 -14.83 -11.85
C PHE A 468 26.23 -14.48 -10.86
N GLU A 469 25.41 -15.44 -10.43
CA GLU A 469 24.36 -15.23 -9.41
C GLU A 469 24.97 -14.79 -8.08
N ILE A 470 26.07 -15.43 -7.66
CA ILE A 470 26.80 -15.06 -6.44
C ILE A 470 27.42 -13.66 -6.60
N GLY A 471 28.07 -13.38 -7.72
CA GLY A 471 28.68 -12.09 -8.01
C GLY A 471 27.65 -10.97 -8.06
N LEU A 472 26.52 -11.17 -8.74
CA LEU A 472 25.42 -10.22 -8.81
C LEU A 472 24.80 -9.99 -7.43
N THR A 473 24.60 -11.05 -6.65
CA THR A 473 24.10 -10.94 -5.26
C THR A 473 25.09 -10.17 -4.39
N ALA A 474 26.39 -10.46 -4.50
CA ALA A 474 27.43 -9.79 -3.73
C ALA A 474 27.55 -8.31 -4.12
N ILE A 475 27.50 -7.98 -5.42
CA ILE A 475 27.52 -6.59 -5.91
C ILE A 475 26.27 -5.86 -5.43
N ALA A 476 25.08 -6.44 -5.60
CA ALA A 476 23.84 -5.80 -5.18
C ALA A 476 23.79 -5.61 -3.64
N ALA A 477 24.26 -6.60 -2.87
CA ALA A 477 24.39 -6.48 -1.42
C ALA A 477 25.42 -5.42 -1.02
N PHE A 478 26.59 -5.37 -1.69
CA PHE A 478 27.62 -4.37 -1.44
C PHE A 478 27.12 -2.96 -1.76
N VAL A 479 26.54 -2.74 -2.94
CA VAL A 479 25.99 -1.44 -3.36
C VAL A 479 24.86 -1.01 -2.41
N GLY A 480 23.93 -1.91 -2.10
CA GLY A 480 22.86 -1.63 -1.15
C GLY A 480 23.37 -1.28 0.24
N THR A 481 24.36 -2.02 0.76
CA THR A 481 24.98 -1.75 2.06
C THR A 481 25.79 -0.45 2.06
N ALA A 482 26.55 -0.18 1.00
CA ALA A 482 27.35 1.03 0.89
C ALA A 482 26.46 2.29 0.86
N ILE A 483 25.37 2.25 0.10
CA ILE A 483 24.40 3.36 0.08
C ILE A 483 23.74 3.52 1.45
N TYR A 484 23.35 2.41 2.10
CA TYR A 484 22.80 2.43 3.45
C TYR A 484 23.74 3.07 4.47
N VAL A 485 24.99 2.62 4.52
CA VAL A 485 26.00 3.15 5.45
C VAL A 485 26.26 4.63 5.17
N THR A 486 26.27 5.04 3.90
CA THR A 486 26.40 6.46 3.52
C THR A 486 25.22 7.27 4.06
N ALA A 487 23.99 6.77 3.91
CA ALA A 487 22.79 7.42 4.45
C ALA A 487 22.84 7.58 5.97
N LEU A 488 23.28 6.53 6.67
CA LEU A 488 23.44 6.56 8.13
C LEU A 488 24.51 7.56 8.57
N MET A 489 25.70 7.51 7.96
CA MET A 489 26.86 8.31 8.41
C MET A 489 26.71 9.80 8.08
N PHE A 490 26.07 10.15 6.97
CA PHE A 490 26.01 11.54 6.50
C PHE A 490 24.65 12.21 6.69
N GLY A 491 23.58 11.47 6.98
CA GLY A 491 22.22 12.01 7.08
C GLY A 491 21.69 12.24 8.50
N GLY A 492 22.43 11.82 9.54
CA GLY A 492 21.86 11.75 10.90
C GLY A 492 20.67 10.78 10.98
N GLY A 493 20.67 9.76 10.11
CA GLY A 493 19.50 8.93 9.90
C GLY A 493 19.11 8.14 11.16
N PHE A 494 20.09 7.52 11.81
CA PHE A 494 19.82 6.70 12.99
C PHE A 494 19.07 7.47 14.09
N THR A 495 19.49 8.71 14.38
CA THR A 495 18.84 9.58 15.38
C THR A 495 17.44 10.03 14.96
N ARG A 496 17.12 10.06 13.67
CA ARG A 496 15.76 10.35 13.18
C ARG A 496 14.84 9.13 13.24
N ALA A 497 15.34 7.95 12.93
CA ALA A 497 14.55 6.72 12.97
C ALA A 497 14.39 6.13 14.37
N TYR A 498 15.39 6.37 15.23
CA TYR A 498 15.37 5.96 16.62
C TYR A 498 15.78 7.14 17.51
N PRO A 499 14.89 8.14 17.69
CA PRO A 499 15.11 9.29 18.56
C PRO A 499 15.03 8.90 20.05
N VAL A 500 15.80 7.91 20.46
CA VAL A 500 15.86 7.43 21.84
C VAL A 500 16.41 8.54 22.72
N GLY A 501 15.62 8.94 23.73
CA GLY A 501 16.00 9.98 24.69
C GLY A 501 15.62 11.41 24.30
N TYR A 502 14.96 11.62 23.15
CA TYR A 502 14.35 12.91 22.81
C TYR A 502 12.98 13.02 23.47
N SER A 503 12.76 14.09 24.22
CA SER A 503 11.44 14.47 24.74
C SER A 503 10.60 15.12 23.63
N ASP A 504 9.28 15.20 23.81
CA ASP A 504 8.42 15.90 22.86
C ASP A 504 8.83 17.38 22.75
N ASP A 505 9.22 18.00 23.85
CA ASP A 505 9.71 19.39 23.86
C ASP A 505 10.94 19.57 22.96
N ASP A 506 11.83 18.58 22.85
CA ASP A 506 12.99 18.63 21.96
C ASP A 506 12.61 18.61 20.47
N LEU A 507 11.42 18.08 20.15
CA LEU A 507 10.91 17.91 18.80
C LEU A 507 10.02 19.08 18.34
N LEU A 508 9.58 19.92 19.28
CA LEU A 508 8.76 21.11 19.01
C LEU A 508 9.61 22.31 18.61
N THR A 509 9.11 23.09 17.66
CA THR A 509 9.65 24.42 17.36
C THR A 509 9.23 25.43 18.43
N ASP A 510 9.93 26.57 18.52
CA ASP A 510 9.62 27.62 19.51
C ASP A 510 8.17 28.11 19.40
N GLU A 511 7.67 28.29 18.17
CA GLU A 511 6.28 28.69 17.92
C GLU A 511 5.28 27.69 18.49
N TYR A 512 5.51 26.39 18.31
CA TYR A 512 4.62 25.36 18.83
C TYR A 512 4.72 25.25 20.35
N ARG A 513 5.93 25.41 20.93
CA ARG A 513 6.11 25.45 22.39
C ARG A 513 5.35 26.61 23.03
N GLU A 514 5.47 27.82 22.48
CA GLU A 514 4.76 28.98 23.00
C GLU A 514 3.23 28.83 22.84
N THR A 515 2.79 28.31 21.69
CA THR A 515 1.37 28.04 21.43
C THR A 515 0.81 27.00 22.38
N LEU A 516 1.51 25.88 22.58
CA LEU A 516 1.14 24.83 23.52
C LEU A 516 1.09 25.35 24.95
N SER A 517 2.08 26.14 25.36
CA SER A 517 2.11 26.76 26.69
C SER A 517 0.88 27.65 26.90
N TYR A 518 0.47 28.42 25.90
CA TYR A 518 -0.74 29.23 25.99
C TYR A 518 -2.00 28.37 26.04
N LEU A 519 -2.16 27.40 25.14
CA LEU A 519 -3.34 26.52 25.11
C LEU A 519 -3.53 25.76 26.42
N LYS A 520 -2.45 25.27 27.05
CA LYS A 520 -2.49 24.63 28.38
C LYS A 520 -3.04 25.54 29.50
N THR A 521 -3.03 26.86 29.33
CA THR A 521 -3.61 27.80 30.33
C THR A 521 -5.10 28.06 30.13
N VAL A 522 -5.63 27.85 28.94
CA VAL A 522 -7.00 28.25 28.59
C VAL A 522 -7.92 27.07 28.29
N VAL A 523 -7.38 25.96 27.79
CA VAL A 523 -8.12 24.76 27.41
C VAL A 523 -8.35 23.87 28.63
N ASN A 524 -9.61 23.53 28.88
CA ASN A 524 -10.04 22.67 30.00
C ASN A 524 -11.39 22.01 29.68
N ALA A 525 -11.99 21.29 30.64
CA ALA A 525 -13.26 20.59 30.43
C ALA A 525 -14.46 21.50 30.08
N GLU A 526 -14.41 22.77 30.47
CA GLU A 526 -15.44 23.78 30.17
C GLU A 526 -15.10 24.61 28.93
N ASN A 527 -13.83 24.66 28.53
CA ASN A 527 -13.35 25.45 27.40
C ASN A 527 -12.58 24.55 26.42
N LEU A 528 -13.29 23.95 25.46
CA LEU A 528 -12.71 22.98 24.53
C LEU A 528 -12.02 23.67 23.35
N PHE A 529 -11.12 22.91 22.71
CA PHE A 529 -10.28 23.37 21.60
C PHE A 529 -10.47 22.52 20.34
N VAL A 530 -10.58 23.15 19.17
CA VAL A 530 -10.56 22.47 17.86
C VAL A 530 -9.49 23.08 16.96
N SER A 531 -8.73 22.24 16.24
CA SER A 531 -7.82 22.69 15.19
C SER A 531 -8.47 22.57 13.80
N LEU A 532 -8.32 23.63 13.00
CA LEU A 532 -8.67 23.65 11.57
C LEU A 532 -7.43 23.55 10.66
N THR A 533 -6.25 23.22 11.20
CA THR A 533 -4.96 23.24 10.46
C THR A 533 -4.51 21.87 9.94
N ASN A 534 -5.32 20.82 10.10
CA ASN A 534 -4.93 19.42 9.86
C ASN A 534 -3.73 19.00 10.72
N GLU A 535 -3.80 19.26 12.02
CA GLU A 535 -2.72 18.91 12.95
C GLU A 535 -3.29 18.20 14.18
N GLY A 536 -3.53 16.90 14.06
CA GLY A 536 -4.05 16.09 15.17
C GLY A 536 -3.12 16.06 16.39
N SER A 537 -1.84 16.40 16.23
CA SER A 537 -0.85 16.40 17.33
C SER A 537 -1.24 17.31 18.51
N TRP A 538 -2.03 18.37 18.29
CA TRP A 538 -2.48 19.25 19.36
C TRP A 538 -3.25 18.51 20.46
N TYR A 539 -4.12 17.57 20.07
CA TYR A 539 -4.91 16.75 21.00
C TYR A 539 -4.03 15.86 21.87
N TYR A 540 -2.95 15.35 21.31
CA TYR A 540 -1.96 14.57 22.04
C TYR A 540 -1.16 15.42 23.04
N LEU A 541 -0.66 16.57 22.59
CA LEU A 541 0.16 17.48 23.41
C LEU A 541 -0.63 18.13 24.55
N LEU A 542 -1.94 18.31 24.37
CA LEU A 542 -2.87 18.80 25.38
C LEU A 542 -3.43 17.69 26.28
N ASP A 543 -3.20 16.42 25.94
CA ASP A 543 -3.83 15.25 26.57
C ASP A 543 -5.35 15.39 26.66
N GLN A 544 -5.97 15.81 25.54
CA GLN A 544 -7.42 15.96 25.44
C GLN A 544 -7.93 15.40 24.11
N PRO A 545 -9.05 14.65 24.11
CA PRO A 545 -9.63 14.15 22.88
C PRO A 545 -10.14 15.31 22.01
N CYS A 546 -10.14 15.10 20.69
CA CYS A 546 -10.78 16.05 19.78
C CYS A 546 -12.27 16.18 20.11
N PRO A 547 -12.80 17.41 20.31
CA PRO A 547 -14.22 17.62 20.56
C PRO A 547 -15.11 17.21 19.38
N VAL A 548 -14.58 17.13 18.17
CA VAL A 548 -15.31 16.72 16.97
C VAL A 548 -14.79 15.37 16.47
N VAL A 549 -15.60 14.64 15.67
CA VAL A 549 -15.23 13.25 15.29
C VAL A 549 -14.01 13.15 14.36
N PHE A 550 -13.57 14.26 13.77
CA PHE A 550 -12.42 14.32 12.89
C PHE A 550 -11.33 15.18 13.52
N SER A 551 -10.29 14.55 14.08
CA SER A 551 -9.07 15.25 14.53
C SER A 551 -8.31 15.91 13.36
N GLU A 552 -8.53 15.40 12.16
CA GLU A 552 -8.02 15.93 10.91
C GLU A 552 -9.18 16.49 10.10
N ILE A 553 -9.34 17.82 10.14
CA ILE A 553 -10.56 18.47 9.66
C ILE A 553 -10.81 18.24 8.17
N TRP A 554 -9.78 18.00 7.36
CA TRP A 554 -9.93 17.65 5.95
C TRP A 554 -10.78 16.38 5.72
N LEU A 555 -10.88 15.47 6.69
CA LEU A 555 -11.76 14.29 6.60
C LEU A 555 -13.25 14.65 6.63
N ALA A 556 -13.58 15.82 7.17
CA ALA A 556 -14.92 16.37 7.19
C ALA A 556 -15.36 16.97 5.84
N SER A 557 -14.60 16.79 4.75
CA SER A 557 -14.85 17.45 3.46
C SER A 557 -16.23 17.20 2.83
N SER A 558 -16.89 16.08 3.13
CA SER A 558 -18.25 15.83 2.58
C SER A 558 -19.29 16.71 3.28
N ARG A 559 -20.34 17.14 2.56
CA ARG A 559 -21.40 17.97 3.16
C ARG A 559 -21.97 17.38 4.45
N LYS A 560 -22.28 16.07 4.44
CA LYS A 560 -22.76 15.32 5.62
C LYS A 560 -21.82 15.48 6.82
N PHE A 561 -20.52 15.44 6.60
CA PHE A 561 -19.53 15.51 7.68
C PHE A 561 -19.22 16.94 8.11
N GLN A 562 -19.36 17.94 7.23
CA GLN A 562 -19.34 19.35 7.64
C GLN A 562 -20.53 19.66 8.54
N GLU A 563 -21.74 19.22 8.16
CA GLU A 563 -22.97 19.39 8.95
C GLU A 563 -22.85 18.71 10.33
N LEU A 564 -22.31 17.48 10.38
CA LEU A 564 -22.02 16.80 11.64
C LEU A 564 -21.00 17.56 12.51
N THR A 565 -19.95 18.09 11.90
CA THR A 565 -18.93 18.84 12.64
C THR A 565 -19.53 20.13 13.20
N ILE A 566 -20.32 20.86 12.41
CA ILE A 566 -21.01 22.09 12.86
C ILE A 566 -21.96 21.80 14.01
N SER A 567 -22.76 20.72 13.95
CA SER A 567 -23.64 20.39 15.06
C SER A 567 -22.88 20.06 16.35
N GLN A 568 -21.65 19.55 16.25
CA GLN A 568 -20.77 19.36 17.40
C GLN A 568 -20.19 20.67 17.93
N PHE A 569 -19.89 21.65 17.06
CA PHE A 569 -19.58 23.01 17.48
C PHE A 569 -20.72 23.67 18.25
N GLU A 570 -21.97 23.46 17.82
CA GLU A 570 -23.16 24.05 18.45
C GLU A 570 -23.54 23.41 19.78
N THR A 571 -23.17 22.15 20.00
CA THR A 571 -23.63 21.36 21.16
C THR A 571 -22.56 21.12 22.22
N LYS A 572 -21.29 21.37 21.90
CA LYS A 572 -20.16 21.22 22.83
C LYS A 572 -19.58 22.59 23.17
N PRO A 573 -19.00 22.78 24.36
CA PRO A 573 -18.45 24.07 24.77
C PRO A 573 -17.08 24.33 24.11
N ILE A 574 -17.08 24.49 22.78
CA ILE A 574 -15.88 24.78 21.99
C ILE A 574 -15.61 26.27 22.07
N GLU A 575 -14.66 26.64 22.91
CA GLU A 575 -14.30 28.04 23.18
C GLU A 575 -13.18 28.52 22.27
N TYR A 576 -12.22 27.64 21.93
CA TYR A 576 -11.02 28.01 21.18
C TYR A 576 -10.90 27.24 19.87
N VAL A 577 -10.48 27.97 18.83
CA VAL A 577 -10.19 27.39 17.51
C VAL A 577 -8.80 27.80 17.05
N LEU A 578 -7.94 26.83 16.70
CA LEU A 578 -6.76 27.12 15.89
C LEU A 578 -7.22 27.24 14.42
N TYR A 579 -7.36 28.48 13.97
CA TYR A 579 -8.04 28.81 12.73
C TYR A 579 -7.19 28.55 11.49
N GLN A 580 -5.92 28.98 11.51
CA GLN A 580 -4.97 28.79 10.42
C GLN A 580 -3.52 28.94 10.90
N ASN A 581 -2.58 28.45 10.08
CA ASN A 581 -1.14 28.65 10.26
C ASN A 581 -0.38 28.53 8.92
N ASP A 582 0.96 28.60 8.99
CA ASP A 582 1.84 28.43 7.83
C ASP A 582 2.40 27.02 7.65
N ALA A 583 1.83 26.02 8.33
CA ALA A 583 2.26 24.63 8.20
C ALA A 583 2.08 24.10 6.77
N VAL A 584 2.95 23.16 6.37
CA VAL A 584 2.93 22.54 5.03
C VAL A 584 1.58 21.90 4.71
N TRP A 585 0.86 21.43 5.72
CA TRP A 585 -0.39 20.68 5.60
C TRP A 585 -1.65 21.56 5.55
N LYS A 586 -1.48 22.89 5.48
CA LYS A 586 -2.57 23.83 5.19
C LYS A 586 -3.21 23.62 3.81
N ASP A 587 -2.46 23.00 2.90
CA ASP A 587 -2.91 22.61 1.57
C ASP A 587 -2.65 21.11 1.35
N ILE A 588 -3.70 20.36 1.00
CA ILE A 588 -3.57 18.96 0.58
C ILE A 588 -3.86 18.90 -0.92
N GLY A 589 -2.95 18.36 -1.72
CA GLY A 589 -3.15 18.23 -3.17
C GLY A 589 -3.41 19.57 -3.90
N GLY A 590 -2.89 20.68 -3.37
CA GLY A 590 -3.08 22.03 -3.94
C GLY A 590 -4.47 22.63 -3.70
N VAL A 591 -5.21 22.12 -2.70
CA VAL A 591 -6.49 22.67 -2.24
C VAL A 591 -6.40 22.93 -0.75
N SER A 592 -6.65 24.18 -0.37
CA SER A 592 -6.57 24.64 1.03
C SER A 592 -7.64 24.01 1.91
N VAL A 593 -7.39 23.93 3.21
CA VAL A 593 -8.39 23.42 4.16
C VAL A 593 -9.69 24.24 4.08
N LYS A 594 -9.58 25.58 4.00
CA LYS A 594 -10.73 26.48 3.89
C LYS A 594 -11.60 26.19 2.66
N GLU A 595 -10.99 25.89 1.51
CA GLU A 595 -11.72 25.48 0.30
C GLU A 595 -12.37 24.08 0.43
N ARG A 596 -11.81 23.19 1.26
CA ARG A 596 -12.28 21.81 1.45
C ARG A 596 -13.48 21.71 2.36
N VAL A 597 -13.48 22.49 3.44
CA VAL A 597 -14.54 22.49 4.47
C VAL A 597 -15.18 23.89 4.62
N PRO A 598 -15.72 24.46 3.53
CA PRO A 598 -16.17 25.85 3.51
C PRO A 598 -17.29 26.13 4.51
N MET A 599 -18.17 25.18 4.80
CA MET A 599 -19.28 25.37 5.75
C MET A 599 -18.76 25.52 7.18
N ILE A 600 -17.72 24.74 7.55
CA ILE A 600 -17.11 24.83 8.88
C ILE A 600 -16.41 26.19 9.05
N PHE A 601 -15.64 26.63 8.05
CA PHE A 601 -15.00 27.95 8.11
C PHE A 601 -16.03 29.08 8.14
N GLN A 602 -17.11 28.98 7.37
CA GLN A 602 -18.19 29.97 7.42
C GLN A 602 -18.83 30.06 8.81
N TYR A 603 -19.08 28.91 9.46
CA TYR A 603 -19.60 28.86 10.82
C TYR A 603 -18.64 29.51 11.81
N VAL A 604 -17.34 29.19 11.73
CA VAL A 604 -16.32 29.78 12.63
C VAL A 604 -16.18 31.28 12.39
N ASP A 605 -16.17 31.74 11.14
CA ASP A 605 -16.14 33.17 10.78
C ASP A 605 -17.33 33.95 11.38
N GLN A 606 -18.49 33.30 11.56
CA GLN A 606 -19.70 33.88 12.13
C GLN A 606 -19.74 33.89 13.65
N ASN A 607 -19.16 32.88 14.31
CA ASN A 607 -19.33 32.66 15.76
C ASN A 607 -18.07 32.88 16.59
N PHE A 608 -16.90 33.02 15.97
CA PHE A 608 -15.62 33.23 16.65
C PHE A 608 -14.98 34.55 16.21
N VAL A 609 -14.05 35.07 17.01
CA VAL A 609 -13.24 36.25 16.69
C VAL A 609 -11.75 35.97 16.90
N PRO A 610 -10.86 36.63 16.12
CA PRO A 610 -9.42 36.57 16.38
C PRO A 610 -9.10 36.97 17.83
N HIS A 611 -8.35 36.12 18.53
CA HIS A 611 -8.02 36.33 19.94
C HIS A 611 -6.53 36.53 20.16
N LYS A 612 -5.70 35.61 19.64
CA LYS A 612 -4.25 35.62 19.83
C LYS A 612 -3.54 35.04 18.62
N THR A 613 -2.40 35.62 18.27
CA THR A 613 -1.48 35.08 17.24
C THR A 613 -0.12 34.83 17.86
N ILE A 614 0.42 33.63 17.70
CA ILE A 614 1.75 33.23 18.19
C ILE A 614 2.50 32.67 16.98
N GLY A 615 3.52 33.39 16.51
CA GLY A 615 4.17 33.08 15.23
C GLY A 615 3.13 33.07 14.10
N SER A 616 3.00 31.94 13.38
CA SER A 616 1.97 31.73 12.36
C SER A 616 0.64 31.19 12.91
N GLN A 617 0.58 30.69 14.15
CA GLN A 617 -0.63 30.11 14.74
C GLN A 617 -1.66 31.19 15.08
N GLN A 618 -2.81 31.17 14.42
CA GLN A 618 -3.91 32.09 14.70
C GLN A 618 -5.00 31.41 15.53
N ILE A 619 -5.15 31.84 16.77
CA ILE A 619 -6.14 31.32 17.71
C ILE A 619 -7.31 32.29 17.80
N TRP A 620 -8.51 31.75 17.62
CA TRP A 620 -9.78 32.45 17.70
C TRP A 620 -10.56 31.97 18.93
N VAL A 621 -11.38 32.86 19.49
CA VAL A 621 -12.23 32.59 20.67
C VAL A 621 -13.69 32.77 20.31
N HIS A 622 -14.58 32.01 20.94
CA HIS A 622 -16.02 32.15 20.76
C HIS A 622 -16.49 33.55 21.16
N LYS A 623 -17.51 34.07 20.46
CA LYS A 623 -18.09 35.40 20.70
C LYS A 623 -18.92 35.49 21.97
#